data_AF-W4HL96-F1
#
_entry.id   AF-W4HL96-F1
#
_cell.length_a   1.000
_cell.length_b   1.000
_cell.length_c   1.000
_cell.angle_alpha   90.00
_cell.angle_beta   90.00
_cell.angle_gamma   90.00
#
_symmetry.space_group_name_H-M   'P 1'
#
loop_
_entity.id
_entity.type
_entity.pdbx_description
1 polymer ?
#
loop_
_entity_poly.entity_id
_entity_poly.type
_entity_poly.pdbx_seq_one_letter_code
_entity_poly.pdbx_strand_id
1 'polypeptide(L)' 'MIVVIGFIIAFALMFFFGNRATRACRWREYRASDTESTWTCVQCGAKTTGLPRKSPEMCLRDNA' A
#
# COMPACT_ATOMS: atom_id res chain seq x y z
N MET A 1 -19.05 23.16 22.88
CA MET A 1 -17.59 22.92 22.97
C MET A 1 -17.23 21.45 22.87
N ILE A 2 -17.89 20.56 23.63
CA ILE A 2 -17.64 19.10 23.59
C ILE A 2 -17.85 18.51 22.18
N VAL A 3 -18.92 18.91 21.48
CA VAL A 3 -19.22 18.43 20.12
C VAL A 3 -18.11 18.81 19.12
N VAL A 4 -17.63 20.05 19.17
CA VAL A 4 -16.56 20.54 18.28
C VAL A 4 -15.25 19.79 18.55
N ILE A 5 -14.92 19.58 19.82
CA ILE A 5 -13.72 18.82 20.23
C ILE A 5 -13.81 17.38 19.73
N GLY A 6 -14.98 16.74 19.86
CA GLY A 6 -15.21 15.38 19.36
C GLY A 6 -15.00 15.26 17.85
N PHE A 7 -15.46 16.24 17.07
CA PHE A 7 -15.25 16.27 15.62
C PHE A 7 -13.76 16.42 15.26
N ILE A 8 -13.04 17.31 15.94
CA ILE A 8 -11.60 17.49 15.70
C ILE A 8 -10.84 16.18 15.96
N ILE A 9 -11.16 15.49 17.06
CA ILE A 9 -10.55 14.19 17.40
C ILE A 9 -10.88 13.14 16.34
N ALA A 10 -12.13 13.05 15.89
CA ALA A 10 -12.55 12.09 14.86
C ALA A 10 -11.77 12.30 13.54
N PHE A 11 -11.64 13.55 13.09
CA PHE A 11 -10.85 13.88 11.89
C PHE A 11 -9.35 13.61 12.06
N ALA A 12 -8.80 13.93 13.23
CA ALA A 12 -7.40 13.65 13.53
C ALA A 12 -7.09 12.15 13.49
N LEU A 13 -7.95 11.33 14.12
CA LEU A 13 -7.84 9.88 14.09
C LEU A 13 -7.94 9.34 12.66
N MET A 14 -8.89 9.82 11.86
CA MET A 14 -9.03 9.38 10.46
C MET A 14 -7.81 9.75 9.60
N PHE A 15 -7.17 10.90 9.85
CA PHE A 15 -5.98 11.34 9.12
C PHE A 15 -4.68 10.63 9.55
N PHE A 16 -4.60 10.20 10.81
CA PHE A 16 -3.47 9.45 11.36
C PHE A 16 -3.57 7.95 11.07
N PHE A 17 -4.75 7.36 11.27
CA PHE A 17 -5.02 5.93 11.02
C PHE A 17 -5.42 5.64 9.58
N GLY A 18 -5.69 6.66 8.76
CA GLY A 18 -5.90 6.49 7.33
C GLY A 18 -4.65 5.88 6.69
N ASN A 19 -4.76 4.62 6.28
CA ASN A 19 -3.68 3.78 5.76
C ASN A 19 -2.92 4.45 4.58
N ARG A 20 -1.90 5.26 4.88
CA ARG A 20 -1.05 5.95 3.88
C ARG A 20 -0.20 4.95 3.10
N ALA A 21 0.06 3.79 3.70
CA ALA A 21 0.90 2.76 3.12
C ALA A 21 0.33 2.19 1.82
N THR A 22 -0.98 1.99 1.70
CA THR A 22 -1.58 1.39 0.48
C THR A 22 -1.88 2.41 -0.62
N ARG A 23 -2.18 3.67 -0.28
CA ARG A 23 -2.57 4.69 -1.28
C ARG A 23 -1.46 5.11 -2.24
N ALA A 24 -0.20 5.00 -1.80
CA ALA A 24 0.96 5.38 -2.60
C ALA A 24 1.72 4.19 -3.19
N CYS A 25 1.26 2.94 -2.96
CA CYS A 25 1.98 1.80 -3.49
C CYS A 25 1.84 1.73 -5.00
N ARG A 26 3.01 1.79 -5.65
CA ARG A 26 3.15 1.84 -7.09
C ARG A 26 3.99 0.63 -7.50
N TRP A 27 3.29 -0.46 -7.81
CA TRP A 27 3.90 -1.71 -8.21
C TRP A 27 4.47 -1.60 -9.63
N ARG A 28 5.73 -1.98 -9.79
CA ARG A 28 6.36 -2.23 -11.09
C ARG A 28 6.50 -3.73 -11.30
N GLU A 29 6.05 -4.17 -12.46
CA GLU A 29 6.26 -5.53 -12.95
C GLU A 29 7.67 -5.65 -13.55
N TYR A 30 8.43 -6.63 -13.08
CA TYR A 30 9.65 -7.11 -13.72
C TYR A 30 9.39 -8.55 -14.17
N ARG A 31 9.19 -8.72 -15.48
CA ARG A 31 8.99 -10.05 -16.07
C ARG A 31 10.32 -10.77 -16.15
N ALA A 32 10.42 -11.89 -15.43
CA ALA A 32 11.55 -12.80 -15.55
C ALA A 32 11.22 -13.93 -16.55
N SER A 33 9.97 -14.39 -16.58
CA SER A 33 9.47 -15.39 -17.51
C SER A 33 7.97 -15.19 -17.80
N ASP A 34 7.40 -16.02 -18.68
CA ASP A 34 5.95 -16.05 -18.96
C ASP A 34 5.14 -16.67 -17.81
N THR A 35 5.81 -17.35 -16.87
CA THR A 35 5.17 -18.00 -15.72
C THR A 35 5.36 -17.23 -14.42
N GLU A 36 6.42 -16.43 -14.31
CA GLU A 36 6.79 -15.71 -13.09
C GLU A 36 7.17 -14.26 -13.36
N SER A 37 6.60 -13.38 -12.54
CA SER A 37 6.92 -11.96 -12.51
C SER A 37 7.28 -11.54 -11.09
N THR A 38 8.30 -10.69 -11.00
CA THR A 38 8.66 -10.04 -9.74
C THR A 38 8.01 -8.67 -9.71
N TRP A 39 7.20 -8.42 -8.70
CA TRP A 39 6.60 -7.13 -8.44
C TRP A 39 7.42 -6.39 -7.40
N THR A 40 7.83 -5.17 -7.70
CA THR A 40 8.53 -4.31 -6.75
C THR A 40 7.81 -2.98 -6.63
N CYS A 41 7.51 -2.55 -5.41
CA CYS A 41 6.93 -1.24 -5.16
C CYS A 41 8.02 -0.17 -5.25
N VAL A 42 7.84 0.82 -6.13
CA VAL A 42 8.80 1.92 -6.33
C VAL A 42 8.79 2.90 -5.15
N GLN A 43 7.71 2.93 -4.37
CA GLN A 43 7.56 3.87 -3.27
C GLN A 43 8.19 3.33 -1.97
N CYS A 44 7.84 2.11 -1.57
CA CYS A 44 8.29 1.52 -0.30
C CYS A 44 9.39 0.47 -0.45
N GLY A 45 9.68 -0.01 -1.67
CA GLY A 45 10.69 -1.04 -1.92
C GLY A 45 10.24 -2.48 -1.66
N ALA A 46 8.99 -2.71 -1.24
CA ALA A 46 8.44 -4.05 -1.05
C ALA A 46 8.56 -4.89 -2.32
N LYS A 47 8.91 -6.17 -2.19
CA LYS A 47 9.07 -7.12 -3.30
C LYS A 47 8.18 -8.34 -3.09
N THR A 48 7.60 -8.85 -4.16
CA THR A 48 6.85 -10.11 -4.15
C THR A 48 6.94 -10.77 -5.52
N THR A 49 6.85 -12.09 -5.56
CA THR A 49 6.78 -12.86 -6.80
C THR A 49 5.35 -13.33 -7.03
N GLY A 50 4.90 -13.32 -8.27
CA GLY A 50 3.55 -13.70 -8.61
C GLY A 50 3.34 -13.86 -10.11
N LEU A 51 2.11 -14.16 -10.49
CA LEU A 51 1.77 -14.31 -11.90
C LEU A 51 2.00 -13.00 -12.66
N PRO A 52 2.54 -13.07 -13.88
CA PRO A 52 2.66 -11.90 -14.74
C PRO A 52 1.30 -11.26 -14.96
N ARG A 53 1.31 -9.94 -15.10
CA ARG A 53 0.11 -9.12 -15.31
C ARG A 53 -0.91 -9.08 -14.15
N LYS A 54 -0.64 -9.75 -13.02
CA LYS A 54 -1.47 -9.68 -11.81
C LYS A 54 -0.75 -8.92 -10.70
N SER A 55 -0.98 -7.61 -10.63
CA SER A 55 -0.38 -6.77 -9.59
C SER A 55 -0.95 -7.09 -8.20
N PRO A 56 -0.16 -6.96 -7.12
CA PRO A 56 -0.65 -7.16 -5.75
C PRO A 56 -1.72 -6.12 -5.39
N GLU A 57 -2.83 -6.58 -4.81
CA GLU A 57 -3.96 -5.72 -4.37
C GLU A 57 -3.66 -4.98 -3.06
N MET A 58 -2.65 -5.44 -2.32
CA MET A 58 -2.23 -4.89 -1.04
C MET A 58 -0.75 -4.52 -1.06
N CYS A 59 -0.38 -3.51 -0.27
CA CYS A 59 1.03 -3.15 -0.14
C CYS A 59 1.72 -4.08 0.87
N LEU A 60 2.79 -4.75 0.44
CA LEU A 60 3.56 -5.69 1.28
C LEU A 60 4.71 -5.00 2.05
N ARG A 61 4.60 -3.69 2.34
CA ARG A 61 5.66 -2.94 3.05
C ARG A 61 6.03 -3.57 4.39
N ASP A 62 5.02 -3.97 5.16
CA ASP A 62 5.18 -4.51 6.52
C ASP A 62 5.22 -6.05 6.55
N ASN A 63 5.17 -6.69 5.37
CA ASN A 63 5.24 -8.15 5.20
C ASN A 63 6.59 -8.60 4.59
N ALA A 64 7.60 -7.74 4.63
CA ALA A 64 8.94 -8.00 4.08
C ALA A 64 9.85 -8.71 5.09
#